data_AF-A0A9I9E4B0-F1
#
_entry.id   AF-A0A9I9E4B0-F1
#
_cell.length_a   1.000
_cell.length_b   1.000
_cell.length_c   1.000
_cell.angle_alpha   90.00
_cell.angle_beta   90.00
_cell.angle_gamma   90.00
#
_symmetry.space_group_name_H-M   'P 1'
#
loop_
_entity.id
_entity.type
_entity.pdbx_description
1 polymer ?
#
loop_
_entity_poly.entity_id
_entity_poly.type
_entity_poly.pdbx_seq_one_letter_code
_entity_poly.pdbx_strand_id
1 'polypeptide(L)' 'MGSNVRDLVALTNEALSISITQKKSIIDTNIIQSALHRQTWDLLSQVRSFQDHAILFYQIGRAVAQN' A
#
# COMPACT_ATOMS: atom_id res chain seq x y z
N MET A 1 -5.92 9.74 -13.42
CA MET A 1 -5.00 8.77 -12.81
C MET A 1 -5.09 7.50 -13.62
N GLY A 2 -4.28 7.38 -14.67
CA GLY A 2 -4.39 6.29 -15.65
C GLY A 2 -3.72 5.02 -15.12
N SER A 3 -4.27 3.86 -15.46
CA SER A 3 -3.66 2.56 -15.17
C SER A 3 -2.25 2.52 -15.76
N ASN A 4 -1.23 2.63 -14.90
CA ASN A 4 0.15 2.56 -15.33
C ASN A 4 0.49 1.08 -15.58
N VAL A 5 1.13 0.76 -16.71
CA VAL A 5 1.57 -0.62 -17.01
C VAL A 5 2.42 -1.18 -15.87
N ARG A 6 3.17 -0.31 -15.18
CA ARG A 6 3.96 -0.66 -13.99
C ARG A 6 3.12 -1.15 -12.82
N ASP A 7 1.94 -0.57 -12.61
CA ASP A 7 1.03 -0.96 -11.53
C ASP A 7 0.38 -2.31 -11.83
N LEU A 8 0.11 -2.61 -13.11
CA LEU A 8 -0.39 -3.92 -13.54
C LEU A 8 0.67 -5.02 -13.38
N VAL A 9 1.93 -4.72 -13.71
CA VAL A 9 3.05 -5.65 -13.49
C VAL A 9 3.25 -5.93 -12.00
N ALA A 10 3.22 -4.88 -11.15
CA ALA A 10 3.31 -5.03 -9.71
C ALA A 10 2.17 -5.90 -9.14
N LEU A 11 0.93 -5.65 -9.58
CA LEU A 11 -0.23 -6.44 -9.18
C LEU A 11 -0.08 -7.92 -9.55
N THR A 12 0.38 -8.20 -10.77
CA THR A 12 0.53 -9.57 -11.28
C THR A 12 1.61 -10.33 -10.51
N ASN A 13 2.74 -9.68 -10.21
CA ASN A 13 3.81 -10.27 -9.39
C ASN A 13 3.35 -10.58 -7.97
N GLU A 14 2.55 -9.69 -7.37
CA GLU A 14 2.00 -9.91 -6.02
C GLU A 14 0.98 -11.07 -6.03
N ALA A 15 0.09 -11.11 -7.03
CA ALA A 15 -0.84 -12.22 -7.21
C ALA A 15 -0.12 -13.57 -7.36
N LEU A 16 0.97 -13.61 -8.14
CA LEU A 16 1.81 -14.80 -8.30
C LEU A 16 2.54 -15.18 -7.00
N SER A 17 3.08 -14.21 -6.27
CA SER A 17 3.72 -14.44 -4.97
C SER A 17 2.76 -15.05 -3.95
N ILE A 18 1.52 -14.53 -3.90
CA ILE A 18 0.46 -15.05 -3.04
C ILE A 18 0.05 -16.47 -3.47
N SER A 19 -0.09 -16.72 -4.78
CA SER A 19 -0.46 -18.05 -5.28
C SER A 19 0.60 -19.09 -4.96
N ILE A 20 1.89 -18.76 -5.09
CA ILE A 20 3.02 -19.63 -4.71
C ILE A 20 3.02 -19.90 -3.20
N THR A 21 2.84 -18.86 -2.38
CA THR A 21 2.77 -19.00 -0.92
C THR A 21 1.62 -19.91 -0.48
N GLN A 22 0.47 -19.80 -1.16
CA GLN A 22 -0.70 -20.64 -0.92
C GLN A 22 -0.65 -22.00 -1.65
N LYS A 23 0.42 -22.28 -2.40
CA LYS A 23 0.59 -23.49 -3.25
C LYS A 23 -0.56 -23.72 -4.23
N LYS A 24 -1.15 -22.63 -4.75
CA LYS A 24 -2.20 -22.68 -5.78
C LYS A 24 -1.56 -22.54 -7.17
N SER A 25 -1.99 -23.39 -8.08
CA SER A 25 -1.60 -23.33 -9.50
C SER A 25 -2.47 -22.36 -10.32
N ILE A 26 -3.64 -21.97 -9.79
CA ILE A 26 -4.59 -21.08 -10.44
C ILE A 26 -4.69 -19.79 -9.63
N ILE A 27 -4.56 -18.66 -10.32
CA ILE A 27 -4.86 -17.34 -9.74
C ILE A 27 -6.39 -17.20 -9.71
N ASP A 28 -6.96 -17.32 -8.52
CA ASP A 28 -8.39 -17.13 -8.29
C ASP A 28 -8.72 -15.66 -7.95
N THR A 29 -10.01 -15.34 -7.93
CA THR A 29 -10.48 -13.99 -7.62
C THR A 29 -10.04 -13.52 -6.22
N ASN A 30 -9.89 -14.44 -5.27
CA ASN A 30 -9.46 -14.11 -3.91
C ASN A 30 -7.98 -13.68 -3.86
N ILE A 31 -7.12 -14.31 -4.66
CA ILE A 31 -5.72 -13.90 -4.82
C ILE A 31 -5.64 -12.51 -5.46
N ILE A 32 -6.43 -12.24 -6.51
CA ILE A 32 -6.47 -10.92 -7.16
C ILE A 32 -6.95 -9.85 -6.17
N GLN A 33 -8.00 -10.14 -5.39
CA GLN A 33 -8.47 -9.23 -4.33
C GLN A 33 -7.41 -9.00 -3.26
N SER A 34 -6.69 -10.05 -2.85
CA SER A 34 -5.63 -9.95 -1.84
C SER A 34 -4.46 -9.09 -2.33
N ALA A 35 -4.05 -9.28 -3.59
CA ALA A 35 -3.01 -8.48 -4.23
C ALA A 35 -3.42 -7.01 -4.36
N LEU A 36 -4.66 -6.74 -4.82
CA LEU A 36 -5.22 -5.39 -4.92
C LEU A 36 -5.29 -4.70 -3.56
N HIS A 37 -5.73 -5.43 -2.53
CA HIS A 37 -5.78 -4.93 -1.17
C HIS A 37 -4.38 -4.51 -0.72
N ARG A 38 -3.39 -5.38 -0.86
CA ARG A 38 -2.01 -5.08 -0.42
C ARG A 38 -1.40 -3.90 -1.17
N GLN A 39 -1.60 -3.81 -2.48
CA GLN A 39 -1.13 -2.67 -3.28
C GLN A 39 -1.80 -1.35 -2.87
N THR A 40 -3.10 -1.39 -2.58
CA THR A 40 -3.85 -0.21 -2.11
C THR A 40 -3.39 0.19 -0.71
N TRP A 41 -3.20 -0.78 0.20
CA TRP A 41 -2.72 -0.51 1.56
C TRP A 41 -1.27 -0.07 1.60
N ASP A 42 -0.38 -0.54 0.73
CA ASP A 42 0.99 -0.04 0.63
C ASP A 42 1.04 1.39 0.11
N LEU A 43 0.21 1.71 -0.89
CA LEU A 43 0.08 3.09 -1.36
C LEU A 43 -0.47 4.00 -0.27
N LEU A 44 -1.50 3.54 0.45
CA LEU A 44 -2.08 4.30 1.55
C LEU A 44 -1.15 4.38 2.76
N SER A 45 -0.35 3.36 3.05
CA SER A 45 0.60 3.37 4.17
C SER A 45 1.75 4.33 3.89
N GLN A 46 2.21 4.42 2.64
CA GLN A 46 3.19 5.40 2.23
C GLN A 46 2.64 6.82 2.40
N VAL A 47 1.46 7.10 1.87
CA VAL A 47 0.81 8.42 2.00
C VAL A 47 0.51 8.77 3.46
N ARG A 48 0.03 7.80 4.26
CA ARG A 48 -0.29 8.00 5.67
C ARG A 48 0.96 8.20 6.52
N SER A 49 2.05 7.46 6.24
CA SER A 49 3.35 7.67 6.88
C SER A 49 3.85 9.10 6.66
N PHE A 50 3.77 9.63 5.42
CA PHE A 50 4.12 11.03 5.15
C PHE A 50 3.23 12.02 5.95
N GLN A 51 1.93 11.76 6.02
CA GLN A 51 0.98 12.60 6.76
C GLN A 51 1.26 12.58 8.28
N ASP A 52 1.55 11.41 8.84
CA ASP A 52 1.81 11.22 10.27
C ASP A 52 3.10 11.93 10.70
N HIS A 53 4.13 11.93 9.85
CA HIS A 53 5.35 12.69 10.11
C HIS A 53 5.10 14.21 10.08
N ALA A 54 4.31 14.71 9.12
CA ALA A 54 3.94 16.13 9.06
C ALA A 54 3.09 16.55 10.28
N ILE A 55 2.20 15.67 10.76
CA ILE A 55 1.41 15.89 11.97
C ILE A 55 2.30 15.96 13.21
N LEU A 56 3.30 15.09 13.33
CA LEU A 56 4.27 15.14 14.43
C LEU A 56 5.00 16.48 14.51
N PHE A 57 5.52 16.98 13.38
CA PHE A 57 6.18 18.29 13.34
C PHE A 57 5.22 19.44 13.70
N TYR A 58 3.97 19.39 13.24
CA TYR A 58 2.95 20.39 13.58
C TYR A 58 2.59 20.39 15.07
N GLN A 59 2.46 19.21 15.69
CA GLN A 59 2.18 19.09 17.12
C GLN A 59 3.34 19.60 17.97
N ILE A 60 4.60 19.33 17.57
CA ILE A 60 5.80 19.86 18.24
C ILE A 60 5.83 21.39 18.13
N GLY A 61 5.64 21.96 16.93
CA GLY A 61 5.62 23.41 16.74
C GLY A 61 4.51 24.11 17.55
N ARG A 62 3.33 23.48 17.64
CA ARG A 62 2.24 23.99 18.48
C ARG A 62 2.60 23.96 19.96
N ALA A 63 3.20 22.88 20.46
CA ALA A 63 3.60 22.76 21.86
C ALA A 63 4.69 23.79 22.23
N VAL A 64 5.63 24.05 21.33
CA VAL A 64 6.69 25.06 21.52
C VAL A 64 6.13 26.49 21.53
N ALA A 65 5.15 26.79 20.67
CA ALA A 65 4.52 28.12 20.61
C ALA A 65 3.50 28.37 21.73
N GLN A 66 3.04 27.32 22.42
CA GLN A 66 2.14 27.40 23.57
C GLN A 66 2.86 27.53 24.92
N ASN A 67 4.19 27.50 24.94
CA ASN A 67 5.03 27.81 26.11
C ASN A 67 5.53 29.25 26.05
#